data_AF-A0A0C1J4K6-F1
#
_entry.id   AF-A0A0C1J4K6-F1
#
_cell.length_a   1.000
_cell.length_b   1.000
_cell.length_c   1.000
_cell.angle_alpha   90.00
_cell.angle_beta   90.00
_cell.angle_gamma   90.00
#
_symmetry.space_group_name_H-M   'P 1'
#
loop_
_entity.id
_entity.type
_entity.pdbx_description
1 polymer ?
#
loop_
_entity_poly.entity_id
_entity_poly.type
_entity_poly.pdbx_seq_one_letter_code
_entity_poly.pdbx_strand_id
1 'polypeptide(L)'
;MIRFKHMICAALLAIPQNAWAERPPEAICQKMVEGDPSGQVTIEECLCTYNVADTVLDDDIKALLFDSWYTGENITEQFKALPQPKRVPRQFKTMERTFNKNCL
;
A
#
# COMPACT_ATOMS: atom_id res chain seq x y z
N MET A 1 -35.66 -1.27 51.67
CA MET A 1 -34.44 -1.93 51.16
C MET A 1 -34.72 -2.41 49.74
N ILE A 2 -34.12 -1.78 48.73
CA ILE A 2 -34.21 -2.24 47.32
C ILE A 2 -32.79 -2.26 46.77
N ARG A 3 -32.28 -3.45 46.43
CA ARG A 3 -30.97 -3.66 45.80
C ARG A 3 -31.13 -3.57 44.28
N PHE A 4 -30.71 -2.46 43.67
CA PHE A 4 -30.55 -2.39 42.21
C PHE A 4 -29.18 -2.93 41.82
N LYS A 5 -29.20 -4.18 41.35
CA LYS A 5 -28.10 -4.87 40.68
C LYS A 5 -27.79 -4.08 39.40
N HIS A 6 -26.64 -3.39 39.37
CA HIS A 6 -26.20 -2.64 38.20
C HIS A 6 -25.77 -3.62 37.11
N MET A 7 -26.64 -3.74 36.11
CA MET A 7 -26.38 -4.34 34.82
C MET A 7 -25.52 -3.33 34.04
N ILE A 8 -24.20 -3.50 34.07
CA ILE A 8 -23.29 -2.68 33.27
C ILE A 8 -23.29 -3.27 31.87
N CYS A 9 -23.98 -2.58 30.96
CA CYS A 9 -23.94 -2.79 29.53
C CYS A 9 -22.49 -2.81 29.05
N ALA A 10 -22.10 -3.91 28.40
CA ALA A 10 -20.96 -3.93 27.50
C ALA A 10 -21.21 -2.92 26.39
N ALA A 11 -20.66 -1.72 26.53
CA ALA A 11 -20.53 -0.78 25.44
C ALA A 11 -19.47 -1.34 24.48
N LEU A 12 -19.95 -2.09 23.48
CA LEU A 12 -19.23 -2.33 22.25
C LEU A 12 -18.89 -0.97 21.65
N LEU A 13 -17.68 -0.48 21.92
CA LEU A 13 -17.08 0.62 21.19
C LEU A 13 -16.86 0.11 19.76
N ALA A 14 -17.88 0.30 18.92
CA ALA A 14 -17.71 0.31 17.47
C ALA A 14 -16.81 1.52 17.17
N ILE A 15 -15.50 1.29 17.19
CA ILE A 15 -14.54 2.20 16.58
C ILE A 15 -14.94 2.23 15.10
N PRO A 16 -15.32 3.39 14.53
CA PRO A 16 -15.44 3.47 13.09
C PRO A 16 -14.03 3.18 12.58
N GLN A 17 -13.85 2.03 11.93
CA GLN A 17 -12.66 1.82 11.15
C GLN A 17 -12.74 2.91 10.07
N ASN A 18 -11.97 3.98 10.28
CA ASN A 18 -11.53 4.84 9.20
C ASN A 18 -10.66 3.92 8.34
N ALA A 19 -11.29 3.06 7.55
CA ALA A 19 -10.69 2.49 6.38
C ALA A 19 -10.39 3.72 5.53
N TRP A 20 -9.14 4.19 5.59
CA TRP A 20 -8.60 5.04 4.56
C TRP A 20 -8.92 4.29 3.28
N ALA A 21 -9.91 4.78 2.52
CA ALA A 21 -10.34 4.09 1.33
C ALA A 21 -9.11 3.97 0.45
N GLU A 22 -8.58 2.75 0.34
CA GLU A 22 -7.37 2.50 -0.42
C GLU A 22 -7.67 2.94 -1.85
N ARG A 23 -6.79 3.76 -2.44
CA ARG A 23 -7.01 4.26 -3.79
C ARG A 23 -7.10 3.06 -4.72
N PRO A 24 -8.08 3.01 -5.63
CA PRO A 24 -8.18 1.89 -6.55
C PRO A 24 -6.89 1.83 -7.40
N PRO A 25 -6.39 0.61 -7.71
CA PRO A 25 -5.16 0.43 -8.48
C PRO A 25 -5.15 1.22 -9.79
N GLU A 26 -6.29 1.32 -10.46
CA GLU A 26 -6.47 2.07 -11.70
C GLU A 26 -6.18 3.56 -11.53
N ALA A 27 -6.54 4.15 -10.39
CA ALA A 27 -6.27 5.57 -10.14
C ALA A 27 -4.78 5.84 -9.86
N ILE A 28 -4.10 4.89 -9.22
CA ILE A 28 -2.65 4.96 -8.99
C ILE A 28 -1.92 4.81 -10.34
N CYS A 29 -2.31 3.81 -11.13
CA CYS A 29 -1.71 3.58 -12.43
C CYS A 29 -1.98 4.70 -13.43
N GLN A 30 -3.16 5.29 -13.42
CA GLN A 30 -3.45 6.48 -14.22
C GLN A 30 -2.49 7.62 -13.89
N LYS A 31 -2.15 7.83 -12.61
CA LYS A 31 -1.17 8.84 -12.21
C LYS A 31 0.25 8.53 -12.65
N MET A 32 0.66 7.26 -12.59
CA MET A 32 1.97 6.87 -13.12
C MET A 32 2.09 7.11 -14.61
N VAL A 33 1.06 6.76 -15.40
CA VAL A 33 1.05 6.99 -16.85
C VAL A 33 1.03 8.48 -17.18
N GLU A 34 0.22 9.28 -16.46
CA GLU A 34 0.22 10.75 -16.61
C GLU A 34 1.59 11.38 -16.26
N GLY A 35 2.30 10.79 -15.30
CA GLY A 35 3.60 11.24 -14.82
C GLY A 35 4.79 10.73 -15.64
N ASP A 36 4.60 9.84 -16.61
CA ASP A 36 5.67 9.28 -17.44
C ASP A 36 5.79 10.03 -18.79
N PRO A 37 6.73 11.00 -18.90
CA PRO A 37 6.92 11.73 -20.16
C PRO A 37 7.51 10.85 -21.29
N SER A 38 8.01 9.66 -20.97
CA SER A 38 8.56 8.73 -21.97
C SER A 38 7.48 7.89 -22.66
N GLY A 39 6.28 7.80 -22.07
CA GLY A 39 5.17 6.98 -22.56
C GLY A 39 5.47 5.48 -22.58
N GLN A 40 6.45 5.02 -21.79
CA GLN A 40 6.83 3.62 -21.71
C GLN A 40 5.95 2.85 -20.74
N VAL A 41 5.48 3.50 -19.67
CA VAL A 41 4.58 2.87 -18.71
C VAL A 41 3.17 2.87 -19.27
N THR A 42 2.62 1.68 -19.50
CA THR A 42 1.21 1.50 -19.87
C THR A 42 0.35 1.24 -18.62
N ILE A 43 -0.98 1.47 -18.73
CA ILE A 43 -1.92 1.13 -17.66
C ILE A 43 -1.86 -0.38 -17.34
N GLU A 44 -1.79 -1.23 -18.37
CA GLU A 44 -1.73 -2.68 -18.21
C GLU A 44 -0.46 -3.13 -17.48
N GLU A 45 0.70 -2.61 -17.89
CA GLU A 45 1.97 -2.90 -17.24
C GLU A 45 1.95 -2.44 -15.78
N CYS A 46 1.48 -1.22 -15.53
CA CYS A 46 1.35 -0.71 -14.17
C CYS A 46 0.43 -1.58 -13.30
N LEU A 47 -0.73 -2.00 -13.81
CA LEU A 47 -1.65 -2.86 -13.07
C LEU A 47 -1.02 -4.22 -12.75
N CYS A 48 -0.22 -4.77 -13.66
CA CYS A 48 0.54 -5.98 -13.39
C CYS A 48 1.58 -5.77 -12.28
N THR A 49 2.37 -4.70 -12.37
CA THR A 49 3.35 -4.35 -11.34
C THR A 49 2.69 -4.08 -9.99
N TYR A 50 1.52 -3.43 -9.98
CA TYR A 50 0.72 -3.19 -8.77
C TYR A 50 0.38 -4.50 -8.08
N ASN A 51 -0.18 -5.47 -8.81
CA ASN A 51 -0.55 -6.77 -8.23
C ASN A 51 0.66 -7.54 -7.71
N VAL A 52 1.80 -7.45 -8.39
CA VAL A 52 3.06 -8.03 -7.93
C VAL A 52 3.53 -7.36 -6.63
N ALA A 53 3.49 -6.03 -6.56
CA ALA A 53 3.85 -5.27 -5.36
C ALA A 53 2.90 -5.61 -4.20
N ASP A 54 1.59 -5.69 -4.45
CA ASP A 54 0.57 -6.01 -3.44
C ASP A 54 0.76 -7.41 -2.84
N THR A 55 1.24 -8.35 -3.66
CA THR A 55 1.51 -9.73 -3.22
C THR A 55 2.84 -9.87 -2.48
N VAL A 56 3.87 -9.10 -2.86
CA VAL A 56 5.25 -9.34 -2.43
C VAL A 56 5.70 -8.44 -1.29
N LEU A 57 5.20 -7.21 -1.21
CA LEU A 57 5.68 -6.21 -0.28
C LEU A 57 4.90 -6.27 1.04
N ASP A 58 5.60 -6.04 2.14
CA ASP A 58 4.96 -5.81 3.43
C ASP A 58 4.08 -4.55 3.37
N ASP A 59 3.00 -4.53 4.16
CA ASP A 59 1.97 -3.48 4.12
C ASP A 59 2.52 -2.05 4.24
N ASP A 60 3.54 -1.82 5.07
CA ASP A 60 4.12 -0.50 5.27
C ASP A 60 5.04 -0.04 4.13
N ILE A 61 5.71 -0.98 3.47
CA ILE A 61 6.51 -0.71 2.26
C ILE A 61 5.57 -0.47 1.08
N LYS A 62 4.54 -1.30 0.95
CA LYS A 62 3.50 -1.19 -0.06
C LYS A 62 2.78 0.14 0.02
N ALA A 63 2.33 0.55 1.20
CA ALA A 63 1.63 1.81 1.40
C ALA A 63 2.47 3.02 0.96
N LEU A 64 3.76 3.05 1.35
CA LEU A 64 4.68 4.10 0.91
C LEU A 64 4.88 4.09 -0.61
N LEU A 65 5.09 2.91 -1.20
CA LEU A 65 5.28 2.77 -2.64
C LEU A 65 4.07 3.24 -3.45
N PHE A 66 2.88 2.80 -3.07
CA PHE A 66 1.64 3.19 -3.75
C PHE A 66 1.30 4.66 -3.58
N ASP A 67 1.65 5.26 -2.44
CA ASP A 67 1.55 6.71 -2.28
C ASP A 67 2.50 7.46 -3.22
N SER A 68 3.77 7.04 -3.28
CA SER A 68 4.76 7.59 -4.20
C SER A 68 4.34 7.47 -5.67
N TRP A 69 3.76 6.34 -6.07
CA TRP A 69 3.26 6.14 -7.44
C TRP A 69 2.12 7.10 -7.80
N TYR A 70 1.29 7.46 -6.81
CA TYR A 70 0.20 8.40 -7.03
C TYR A 70 0.64 9.86 -6.99
N THR A 71 1.52 10.22 -6.06
CA THR A 71 1.93 11.61 -5.81
C THR A 71 3.16 12.03 -6.61
N GLY A 72 3.97 11.08 -7.05
CA GLY A 72 5.29 11.31 -7.65
C GLY A 72 6.37 11.66 -6.63
N GLU A 73 6.09 11.58 -5.32
CA GLU A 73 7.05 11.95 -4.27
C GLU A 73 8.18 10.92 -4.12
N ASN A 74 9.39 11.42 -3.83
CA ASN A 74 10.53 10.56 -3.50
C ASN A 74 10.42 10.06 -2.04
N ILE A 75 10.28 8.75 -1.87
CA ILE A 75 10.08 8.08 -0.58
C ILE A 75 11.35 7.46 0.03
N THR A 76 12.54 7.85 -0.46
CA THR A 76 13.81 7.24 -0.02
C THR A 76 14.06 7.38 1.47
N GLU A 77 13.77 8.54 2.06
CA GLU A 77 14.01 8.77 3.49
C GLU A 77 12.97 8.05 4.36
N GLN A 78 11.74 7.93 3.87
CA GLN A 78 10.65 7.20 4.50
C GLN A 78 10.99 5.71 4.60
N PHE A 79 11.54 5.12 3.54
CA PHE A 79 12.04 3.74 3.57
C PHE A 79 13.20 3.54 4.55
N LYS A 80 14.11 4.51 4.68
CA LYS A 80 15.22 4.44 5.67
C LYS A 80 14.71 4.53 7.10
N ALA A 81 13.60 5.23 7.33
CA ALA A 81 12.99 5.41 8.63
C ALA A 81 12.14 4.21 9.10
N LEU A 82 11.81 3.26 8.21
CA LEU A 82 11.05 2.07 8.58
C LEU A 82 11.78 1.20 9.62
N PRO A 83 11.04 0.49 10.48
CA PRO A 83 11.62 -0.59 11.27
C PRO A 83 12.28 -1.62 10.35
N GLN A 84 13.55 -1.94 10.63
CA GLN A 84 14.35 -2.88 9.85
C GLN A 84 14.51 -2.49 8.36
N PRO A 85 15.15 -1.35 8.03
CA PRO A 85 15.21 -0.83 6.66
C PRO A 85 15.93 -1.77 5.67
N LYS A 86 16.71 -2.74 6.17
CA LYS A 86 17.36 -3.79 5.37
C LYS A 86 16.36 -4.73 4.66
N ARG A 87 15.08 -4.78 5.07
CA ARG A 87 14.07 -5.60 4.40
C ARG A 87 13.59 -4.99 3.08
N VAL A 88 13.59 -3.65 2.98
CA VAL A 88 13.20 -2.92 1.77
C VAL A 88 13.92 -3.43 0.52
N PRO A 89 15.27 -3.35 0.41
CA PRO A 89 15.96 -3.81 -0.81
C PRO A 89 15.78 -5.31 -1.08
N ARG A 90 15.53 -6.14 -0.07
CA ARG A 90 15.26 -7.58 -0.26
C ARG A 90 13.90 -7.80 -0.91
N GLN A 91 12.89 -7.08 -0.46
CA GLN A 91 11.54 -7.20 -1.00
C GLN A 91 11.45 -6.60 -2.40
N PHE A 92 12.07 -5.46 -2.65
CA PHE A 92 12.16 -4.90 -4.01
C PHE A 92 12.86 -5.85 -4.99
N LYS A 93 13.91 -6.56 -4.55
CA LYS A 93 14.55 -7.60 -5.37
C LYS A 93 13.63 -8.79 -5.66
N THR A 94 12.81 -9.20 -4.69
CA THR A 94 11.80 -10.24 -4.91
C THR A 94 10.71 -9.73 -5.86
N MET A 95 10.26 -8.49 -5.68
CA MET A 95 9.26 -7.85 -6.53
C MET A 95 9.73 -7.79 -7.99
N GLU A 96 10.96 -7.34 -8.24
CA GLU A 96 11.58 -7.30 -9.57
C GLU A 96 11.61 -8.68 -10.23
N ARG A 97 12.02 -9.72 -9.48
CA ARG A 97 12.04 -11.11 -9.98
C ARG A 97 10.65 -11.62 -10.31
N THR A 98 9.66 -11.30 -9.47
CA THR A 98 8.27 -11.69 -9.69
C THR A 98 7.67 -10.94 -10.88
N PHE A 99 7.98 -9.65 -11.03
CA PHE A 99 7.57 -8.85 -12.18
C PHE A 99 8.09 -9.44 -13.49
N ASN A 100 9.41 -9.69 -13.58
CA ASN A 100 10.05 -10.28 -14.77
C ASN A 100 9.51 -11.67 -15.14
N LYS A 101 8.84 -12.36 -14.22
CA LYS A 101 8.26 -13.69 -14.46
C LYS A 101 6.79 -13.63 -14.90
N ASN A 102 6.04 -12.62 -14.45
CA ASN A 102 4.58 -12.59 -14.58
C ASN A 102 4.06 -11.44 -15.45
N CYS A 103 4.86 -10.40 -15.67
CA CYS A 103 4.44 -9.18 -16.37
C CYS A 103 5.24 -8.89 -17.65
N LEU A 104 6.41 -9.51 -17.83
CA LEU A 104 7.22 -9.49 -19.05
C LEU A 104 7.26 -10.89 -19.67
#